data_AF-A0A1H1GPI6-F1
#
_entry.id   AF-A0A1H1GPI6-F1
#
_cell.length_a   1.000
_cell.length_b   1.000
_cell.length_c   1.000
_cell.angle_alpha   90.00
_cell.angle_beta   90.00
_cell.angle_gamma   90.00
#
_symmetry.space_group_name_H-M   'P 1'
#
loop_
_entity.id
_entity.type
_entity.pdbx_description
1 polymer ?
#
loop_
_entity_poly.entity_id
_entity_poly.type
_entity_poly.pdbx_seq_one_letter_code
_entity_poly.pdbx_strand_id
1 'polypeptide(L)'
;MSDKEEVRSRLVGGGVVTLVIVGLLAVLIGVPTRGAELLPLAWLGGGGLALLLAGRYERLPLGVVTVGWPRVAAVGLGILAVGSSTFGFLQLLANPSMLGLLQVGLALFVALLLAFGALECWLGGVGLDEETFVVE
;
A
#
# COMPACT_ATOMS: atom_id res chain seq x y z
N MET A 1 1.71 12.82 -21.37
CA MET A 1 1.76 12.50 -19.93
C MET A 1 3.10 11.82 -19.74
N SER A 2 3.98 12.36 -18.92
CA SER A 2 5.29 11.76 -18.66
C SER A 2 5.10 10.43 -17.89
N ASP A 3 5.98 9.45 -18.07
CA ASP A 3 5.94 8.16 -17.35
C ASP A 3 5.86 8.36 -15.82
N LYS A 4 6.50 9.43 -15.31
CA LYS A 4 6.45 9.85 -13.90
C LYS A 4 5.05 10.24 -13.45
N GLU A 5 4.30 10.98 -14.27
CA GLU A 5 2.94 11.40 -13.94
C GLU A 5 1.98 10.21 -13.93
N GLU A 6 2.18 9.25 -14.84
CA GLU A 6 1.36 8.04 -14.87
C GLU A 6 1.58 7.18 -13.62
N VAL A 7 2.84 6.94 -13.23
CA VAL A 7 3.16 6.20 -11.99
C VAL A 7 2.58 6.91 -10.77
N ARG A 8 2.73 8.24 -10.67
CA ARG A 8 2.17 9.03 -9.56
C ARG A 8 0.64 8.97 -9.54
N SER A 9 -0.01 9.04 -10.70
CA SER A 9 -1.47 8.92 -10.82
C SER A 9 -1.96 7.54 -10.34
N ARG A 10 -1.25 6.46 -10.72
CA ARG A 10 -1.55 5.11 -10.23
C ARG A 10 -1.38 4.97 -8.72
N LEU A 11 -0.34 5.59 -8.13
CA LEU A 11 -0.15 5.61 -6.68
C LEU A 11 -1.26 6.38 -5.96
N VAL A 12 -1.65 7.55 -6.49
CA VAL A 12 -2.80 8.30 -5.95
C VAL A 12 -4.07 7.45 -6.03
N GLY A 13 -4.34 6.85 -7.19
CA GLY A 13 -5.50 5.98 -7.40
C GLY A 13 -5.53 4.82 -6.40
N GLY A 14 -4.40 4.11 -6.23
CA GLY A 14 -4.25 3.04 -5.25
C GLY A 14 -4.50 3.53 -3.82
N GLY A 15 -3.88 4.65 -3.43
CA GLY A 15 -4.07 5.26 -2.11
C GLY A 15 -5.52 5.67 -1.84
N VAL A 16 -6.21 6.28 -2.80
CA VAL A 16 -7.63 6.63 -2.69
C VAL A 16 -8.48 5.38 -2.48
N VAL A 17 -8.30 4.35 -3.31
CA VAL A 17 -9.06 3.10 -3.20
C VAL A 17 -8.84 2.45 -1.82
N THR A 18 -7.59 2.39 -1.35
CA THR A 18 -7.28 1.86 -0.02
C THR A 18 -7.99 2.65 1.09
N LEU A 19 -7.97 3.99 1.03
CA LEU A 19 -8.63 4.81 2.05
C LEU A 19 -10.15 4.73 2.00
N VAL A 20 -10.75 4.56 0.81
CA VAL A 20 -12.17 4.28 0.68
C VAL A 20 -12.52 2.94 1.35
N ILE A 21 -11.70 1.91 1.15
CA ILE A 21 -11.87 0.61 1.82
C ILE A 21 -11.78 0.76 3.34
N VAL A 22 -10.83 1.56 3.85
CA VAL A 22 -10.72 1.88 5.28
C VAL A 22 -11.97 2.58 5.79
N GLY A 23 -12.48 3.57 5.07
CA GLY A 23 -13.72 4.27 5.42
C GLY A 23 -14.92 3.33 5.47
N LEU A 24 -15.06 2.46 4.47
CA LEU A 24 -16.13 1.44 4.43
C LEU A 24 -16.01 0.45 5.59
N LEU A 25 -14.80 -0.04 5.88
CA LEU A 25 -14.55 -0.91 7.03
C LEU A 25 -14.91 -0.23 8.35
N ALA A 26 -14.53 1.03 8.53
CA ALA A 26 -14.87 1.79 9.73
C ALA A 26 -16.39 1.96 9.89
N VAL A 27 -17.13 2.22 8.80
CA VAL A 27 -18.59 2.30 8.83
C VAL A 27 -19.24 0.95 9.16
N LEU A 28 -18.72 -0.15 8.61
CA LEU A 28 -19.25 -1.49 8.84
C LEU A 28 -18.97 -2.03 10.25
N ILE A 29 -17.80 -1.72 10.80
CA ILE A 29 -17.38 -2.18 12.14
C ILE A 29 -17.99 -1.29 13.23
N GLY A 30 -18.28 -0.01 12.94
CA GLY A 30 -18.78 0.96 13.92
C GLY A 30 -17.66 1.52 14.80
N VAL A 31 -17.99 1.95 16.03
CA VAL A 31 -16.99 2.49 16.97
C VAL A 31 -16.16 1.32 17.53
N PRO A 32 -14.87 1.21 17.20
CA PRO A 32 -14.04 0.11 17.67
C PRO A 32 -13.90 0.20 19.19
N THR A 33 -14.23 -0.92 19.86
CA THR A 33 -14.20 -1.00 21.33
C THR A 33 -12.93 -1.69 21.84
N ARG A 34 -12.16 -2.30 20.95
CA ARG A 34 -10.92 -3.01 21.26
C ARG A 34 -9.78 -2.53 20.37
N GLY A 35 -8.58 -2.45 20.94
CA GLY A 35 -7.37 -2.06 20.19
C GLY A 35 -7.07 -2.96 19.00
N ALA A 36 -7.44 -4.24 19.05
CA ALA A 36 -7.26 -5.18 17.94
C ALA A 36 -8.12 -4.81 16.70
N GLU A 37 -9.26 -4.15 16.87
CA GLU A 37 -10.14 -3.72 15.78
C GLU A 37 -9.59 -2.49 15.05
N LEU A 38 -8.74 -1.72 15.72
CA LEU A 38 -8.06 -0.56 15.13
C LEU A 38 -6.87 -0.95 14.26
N LEU A 39 -6.26 -2.11 14.50
CA LEU A 39 -5.04 -2.52 13.82
C LEU A 39 -5.21 -2.61 12.29
N PRO A 40 -6.27 -3.23 11.74
CA PRO A 40 -6.52 -3.23 10.29
C PRO A 40 -6.68 -1.82 9.71
N LEU A 41 -7.40 -0.95 10.43
CA LEU A 41 -7.71 0.41 9.99
C LEU A 41 -6.45 1.27 9.97
N ALA A 42 -5.64 1.21 11.03
CA ALA A 42 -4.38 1.93 11.12
C ALA A 42 -3.37 1.42 10.07
N TRP A 43 -3.33 0.12 9.82
CA TRP A 43 -2.43 -0.50 8.86
C TRP A 43 -2.75 -0.10 7.42
N LEU A 44 -4.00 -0.32 6.99
CA LEU A 44 -4.48 0.07 5.66
C LEU A 44 -4.48 1.60 5.49
N GLY A 45 -4.88 2.33 6.53
CA GLY A 45 -4.88 3.79 6.54
C GLY A 45 -3.47 4.35 6.39
N GLY A 46 -2.50 3.82 7.13
CA GLY A 46 -1.09 4.22 7.04
C GLY A 46 -0.50 3.92 5.66
N GLY A 47 -0.72 2.72 5.12
CA GLY A 47 -0.28 2.35 3.78
C GLY A 47 -0.92 3.22 2.69
N GLY A 48 -2.24 3.40 2.73
CA GLY A 48 -2.98 4.23 1.78
C GLY A 48 -2.59 5.71 1.82
N LEU A 49 -2.37 6.27 3.02
CA LEU A 49 -1.86 7.63 3.18
C LEU A 49 -0.45 7.78 2.61
N ALA A 50 0.44 6.82 2.84
CA ALA A 50 1.79 6.86 2.27
C ALA A 50 1.76 6.89 0.73
N LEU A 51 0.88 6.10 0.09
CA LEU A 51 0.69 6.14 -1.37
C LEU A 51 0.15 7.49 -1.85
N LEU A 52 -0.83 8.07 -1.15
CA LEU A 52 -1.34 9.40 -1.48
C LEU A 52 -0.27 10.48 -1.37
N LEU A 53 0.52 10.45 -0.30
CA LEU A 53 1.59 11.41 -0.06
C LEU A 53 2.67 11.29 -1.14
N ALA A 54 3.10 10.06 -1.46
CA ALA A 54 4.07 9.82 -2.53
C ALA A 54 3.53 10.23 -3.91
N GLY A 55 2.24 10.03 -4.18
CA GLY A 55 1.62 10.46 -5.42
C GLY A 55 1.51 11.98 -5.56
N ARG A 56 1.35 12.73 -4.46
CA ARG A 56 1.13 14.18 -4.48
C ARG A 56 2.36 15.05 -4.23
N TYR A 57 3.31 14.57 -3.44
CA TYR A 57 4.47 15.36 -3.04
C TYR A 57 5.75 14.73 -3.58
N GLU A 58 6.61 15.54 -4.20
CA GLU A 58 7.91 15.06 -4.69
C GLU A 58 8.92 14.83 -3.57
N ARG A 59 8.92 15.70 -2.56
CA ARG A 59 9.76 15.62 -1.36
C ARG A 59 8.86 15.70 -0.13
N LEU A 60 9.06 14.78 0.81
CA LEU A 60 8.34 14.71 2.07
C LEU A 60 9.30 15.00 3.24
N PRO A 61 9.07 16.08 4.02
CA PRO A 61 9.88 16.37 5.18
C PRO A 61 9.52 15.40 6.32
N LEU A 62 10.46 14.54 6.69
CA LEU A 62 10.40 13.66 7.86
C LEU A 62 11.28 14.25 8.96
N GLY A 63 10.79 15.34 9.55
CA GLY A 63 11.53 16.11 10.55
C GLY A 63 12.73 16.82 9.93
N VAL A 64 13.94 16.35 10.22
CA VAL A 64 15.20 16.98 9.75
C VAL A 64 15.67 16.47 8.39
N VAL A 65 15.05 15.42 7.85
CA VAL A 65 15.43 14.83 6.56
C VAL A 65 14.27 14.96 5.58
N THR A 66 14.56 15.39 4.35
CA THR A 66 13.61 15.31 3.24
C THR A 66 13.80 14.00 2.50
N VAL A 67 12.73 13.23 2.32
CA VAL A 67 12.75 11.97 1.61
C VAL A 67 11.97 12.11 0.30
N GLY A 68 12.56 11.64 -0.80
CA GLY A 68 11.88 11.62 -2.10
C GLY A 68 10.69 10.68 -2.10
N TRP A 69 9.69 11.02 -2.93
CA TRP A 69 8.49 10.23 -3.11
C TRP A 69 8.71 8.72 -3.41
N PRO A 70 9.77 8.27 -4.13
CA PRO A 70 9.93 6.85 -4.45
C PRO A 70 10.07 5.98 -3.20
N ARG A 71 10.86 6.44 -2.23
CA ARG A 71 11.06 5.70 -0.96
C ARG A 71 9.77 5.64 -0.14
N VAL A 72 8.96 6.70 -0.17
CA VAL A 72 7.68 6.72 0.55
C VAL A 72 6.68 5.78 -0.11
N ALA A 73 6.63 5.76 -1.45
CA ALA A 73 5.82 4.80 -2.21
C ALA A 73 6.24 3.36 -1.89
N ALA A 74 7.55 3.09 -1.87
CA ALA A 74 8.08 1.76 -1.52
C ALA A 74 7.63 1.29 -0.14
N VAL A 75 7.71 2.15 0.87
CA VAL A 75 7.25 1.84 2.23
C VAL A 75 5.73 1.60 2.26
N GLY A 76 4.94 2.46 1.62
CA GLY A 76 3.48 2.30 1.56
C GLY A 76 3.06 0.99 0.90
N LEU A 77 3.65 0.67 -0.26
CA LEU A 77 3.42 -0.58 -0.97
C LEU A 77 3.86 -1.79 -0.15
N GLY A 78 5.01 -1.72 0.53
CA GLY A 78 5.51 -2.78 1.40
C GLY A 78 4.58 -3.07 2.59
N ILE A 79 4.08 -2.02 3.25
CA ILE A 79 3.10 -2.15 4.34
C ILE A 79 1.83 -2.84 3.82
N LEU A 80 1.31 -2.42 2.67
CA LEU A 80 0.11 -3.02 2.08
C LEU A 80 0.35 -4.47 1.63
N ALA A 81 1.53 -4.81 1.13
CA ALA A 81 1.90 -6.17 0.77
C ALA A 81 1.85 -7.11 2.00
N VAL A 82 2.45 -6.68 3.11
CA VAL A 82 2.41 -7.42 4.38
C VAL A 82 0.98 -7.53 4.91
N GLY A 83 0.18 -6.47 4.77
CA GLY A 83 -1.23 -6.49 5.14
C GLY A 83 -2.00 -7.54 4.34
N SER A 84 -1.89 -7.51 3.01
CA SER A 84 -2.58 -8.43 2.10
C SER A 84 -2.26 -9.90 2.42
N SER A 85 -0.99 -10.25 2.58
CA SER A 85 -0.59 -11.63 2.91
C SER A 85 -1.08 -12.06 4.29
N THR A 86 -0.95 -11.18 5.30
CA THR A 86 -1.38 -11.47 6.68
C THR A 86 -2.89 -11.71 6.75
N PHE A 87 -3.71 -10.84 6.15
CA PHE A 87 -5.16 -11.01 6.14
C PHE A 87 -5.59 -12.28 5.40
N GLY A 88 -4.95 -12.60 4.27
CA GLY A 88 -5.19 -13.86 3.56
C GLY A 88 -4.97 -15.08 4.46
N PHE A 89 -3.82 -15.17 5.12
CA PHE A 89 -3.54 -16.30 6.02
C PHE A 89 -4.47 -16.35 7.23
N LEU A 90 -4.80 -15.21 7.85
CA LEU A 90 -5.74 -15.17 8.97
C LEU A 90 -7.13 -15.66 8.58
N GLN A 91 -7.61 -15.30 7.38
CA GLN A 91 -8.90 -15.74 6.87
C GLN A 91 -8.93 -17.26 6.64
N LEU A 92 -7.85 -17.82 6.09
CA LEU A 92 -7.71 -19.27 5.91
C LEU A 92 -7.66 -20.03 7.23
N LEU A 93 -6.96 -19.47 8.22
CA LEU A 93 -6.84 -20.08 9.55
C LEU A 93 -8.19 -20.07 10.29
N ALA A 94 -8.97 -18.99 10.13
CA ALA A 94 -10.28 -18.85 10.75
C ALA A 94 -11.34 -19.76 10.09
N ASN A 95 -11.29 -19.94 8.76
CA ASN A 95 -12.24 -20.76 8.01
C ASN A 95 -11.54 -21.55 6.89
N PRO A 96 -10.95 -22.72 7.20
CA PRO A 96 -10.27 -23.52 6.21
C PRO A 96 -11.26 -24.09 5.20
N SER A 97 -11.16 -23.64 3.95
CA SER A 97 -12.02 -24.08 2.85
C SER A 97 -11.28 -23.96 1.52
N MET A 98 -11.75 -24.68 0.51
CA MET A 98 -11.17 -24.62 -0.85
C MET A 98 -11.29 -23.22 -1.46
N LEU A 99 -12.37 -22.50 -1.16
CA LEU A 99 -12.52 -21.09 -1.52
C LEU A 99 -11.55 -20.19 -0.74
N GLY A 100 -11.32 -20.48 0.55
CA GLY A 100 -10.32 -19.78 1.36
C GLY A 100 -8.91 -19.92 0.79
N LEU A 101 -8.52 -21.10 0.30
CA LEU A 101 -7.24 -21.30 -0.37
C LEU A 101 -7.08 -20.41 -1.62
N LEU A 102 -8.14 -20.28 -2.41
CA LEU A 102 -8.15 -19.41 -3.59
C LEU A 102 -8.05 -17.93 -3.20
N GLN A 103 -8.73 -17.52 -2.12
CA GLN A 103 -8.61 -16.17 -1.56
C GLN A 103 -7.19 -15.88 -1.08
N VAL A 104 -6.53 -16.81 -0.39
CA VAL A 104 -5.12 -16.65 0.01
C VAL A 104 -4.21 -16.58 -1.19
N GLY A 105 -4.41 -17.44 -2.20
CA GLY A 105 -3.65 -17.39 -3.44
C GLY A 105 -3.73 -16.01 -4.10
N LEU A 106 -4.94 -15.44 -4.19
CA LEU A 106 -5.15 -14.08 -4.70
C LEU A 106 -4.48 -13.02 -3.81
N ALA A 107 -4.64 -13.11 -2.49
CA ALA A 107 -4.04 -12.17 -1.55
C ALA A 107 -2.50 -12.17 -1.59
N LEU A 108 -1.90 -13.35 -1.76
CA LEU A 108 -0.46 -13.52 -1.94
C LEU A 108 0.00 -12.98 -3.29
N PHE A 109 -0.77 -13.22 -4.36
CA PHE A 109 -0.47 -12.66 -5.66
C PHE A 109 -0.49 -11.13 -5.63
N VAL A 110 -1.51 -10.52 -5.00
CA VAL A 110 -1.58 -9.07 -4.78
C VAL A 110 -0.40 -8.59 -3.92
N ALA A 111 -0.07 -9.31 -2.84
CA ALA A 111 1.08 -8.98 -2.01
C ALA A 111 2.40 -8.99 -2.80
N LEU A 112 2.57 -9.96 -3.72
CA LEU A 112 3.74 -10.06 -4.57
C LEU A 112 3.82 -8.89 -5.56
N LEU A 113 2.71 -8.52 -6.19
CA LEU A 113 2.64 -7.34 -7.07
C LEU A 113 2.99 -6.05 -6.34
N LEU A 114 2.46 -5.87 -5.12
CA LEU A 114 2.78 -4.72 -4.28
C LEU A 114 4.25 -4.72 -3.84
N ALA A 115 4.79 -5.88 -3.45
CA ALA A 115 6.19 -6.03 -3.08
C ALA A 115 7.13 -5.75 -4.26
N PHE A 116 6.75 -6.17 -5.47
CA PHE A 116 7.51 -5.87 -6.68
C PHE A 116 7.50 -4.36 -6.96
N GLY A 117 6.33 -3.71 -6.90
CA GLY A 117 6.24 -2.25 -7.02
C GLY A 117 7.04 -1.52 -5.94
N ALA A 118 7.06 -2.05 -4.71
CA ALA A 118 7.87 -1.50 -3.64
C ALA A 118 9.37 -1.60 -3.94
N LEU A 119 9.81 -2.74 -4.48
CA LEU A 119 11.20 -2.97 -4.86
C LEU A 119 11.64 -2.03 -5.99
N GLU A 120 10.80 -1.89 -7.03
CA GLU A 120 11.01 -0.94 -8.13
C GLU A 120 11.18 0.49 -7.60
N CYS A 121 10.28 0.92 -6.70
CA CYS A 121 10.36 2.25 -6.10
C CYS A 121 11.55 2.43 -5.14
N TRP A 122 12.04 1.35 -4.53
CA TRP A 122 13.18 1.38 -3.60
C TRP A 122 14.52 1.42 -4.31
N LEU A 123 14.65 0.64 -5.38
CA LEU A 123 15.87 0.55 -6.19
C LEU A 123 15.99 1.67 -7.23
N GLY A 124 14.91 2.45 -7.44
CA GLY A 124 14.92 3.57 -8.37
C GLY A 124 14.72 3.16 -9.84
N GLY A 125 14.01 2.06 -10.08
CA GLY A 125 13.68 1.59 -11.42
C GLY A 125 14.60 0.49 -11.94
N VAL A 126 14.20 -0.77 -11.71
CA VAL A 126 14.82 -1.93 -12.37
C VAL A 126 14.06 -2.26 -13.66
N GLY A 127 12.73 -2.08 -13.66
CA GLY A 127 11.84 -2.19 -14.82
C GLY A 127 11.16 -0.88 -15.24
N LEU A 128 11.25 0.18 -14.44
CA LEU A 128 10.80 1.55 -14.78
C LEU A 128 12.02 2.45 -15.02
N ASP A 129 11.91 3.44 -15.91
CA ASP A 129 13.03 4.31 -16.27
C ASP A 129 13.54 5.10 -15.05
N GLU A 130 14.86 5.15 -14.86
CA GLU A 130 15.50 5.77 -13.69
C GLU A 130 15.17 7.27 -13.61
N GLU A 131 15.02 7.93 -14.76
CA GLU A 131 14.58 9.31 -14.93
C GLU A 131 13.22 9.58 -14.22
N THR A 132 12.36 8.56 -14.12
CA THR A 132 11.06 8.62 -13.43
C THR A 132 11.22 8.92 -11.94
N PHE A 133 12.32 8.46 -11.34
CA PHE A 133 12.58 8.53 -9.90
C PHE A 133 13.47 9.72 -9.50
N VAL A 134 13.94 10.50 -10.48
CA VAL A 134 14.69 11.73 -10.23
C VAL A 134 13.79 12.78 -9.56
N VAL A 135 14.28 13.33 -8.45
CA VAL A 135 13.58 14.33 -7.64
C VAL A 135 14.38 15.63 -7.68
N GLU A 136 13.90 16.59 -8.47
CA GLU A 136 14.46 17.95 -8.58
C GLU A 136 14.39 18.70 -7.23
#